data_AF-A0A920IRG2-F1
#
_entry.id   AF-A0A920IRG2-F1
#
_cell.length_a   1.000
_cell.length_b   1.000
_cell.length_c   1.000
_cell.angle_alpha   90.00
_cell.angle_beta   90.00
_cell.angle_gamma   90.00
#
_symmetry.space_group_name_H-M   'P 1'
#
loop_
_entity.id
_entity.type
_entity.pdbx_description
1 polymer ?
#
loop_
_entity_poly.entity_id
_entity_poly.type
_entity_poly.pdbx_seq_one_letter_code
_entity_poly.pdbx_strand_id
1 'polypeptide(L)' 'MYETAKLNLGDMWNIWEEINSNIFVIRGALSQLLSESIFKKMQEKENVISLEIPDTGHAPLLTSKFELDSIKAFLLSN' A
#
# COMPACT_ATOMS: atom_id res chain seq x y z
N MET A 1 7.77 -14.11 -34.05
CA MET A 1 7.42 -14.92 -32.87
C MET A 1 7.11 -13.93 -31.78
N TYR A 2 5.84 -13.75 -31.43
CA TYR A 2 5.44 -12.85 -30.34
C TYR A 2 5.49 -13.69 -29.07
N GLU A 3 6.41 -13.38 -28.16
CA GLU A 3 6.33 -13.89 -26.80
C GLU A 3 5.08 -13.29 -26.18
N THR A 4 4.02 -14.09 -26.06
CA THR A 4 3.00 -13.83 -25.07
C THR A 4 3.67 -14.02 -23.72
N ALA A 5 4.23 -12.95 -23.17
CA ALA A 5 4.54 -12.90 -21.75
C ALA A 5 3.26 -13.34 -21.04
N LYS A 6 3.29 -14.52 -20.41
CA LYS A 6 2.22 -14.96 -19.51
C LYS A 6 2.12 -13.86 -18.46
N LEU A 7 1.10 -13.00 -18.59
CA LEU A 7 0.69 -12.11 -17.52
C LEU A 7 0.31 -13.01 -16.34
N ASN A 8 1.25 -13.18 -15.43
CA ASN A 8 1.00 -13.85 -14.18
C ASN A 8 0.18 -12.87 -13.35
N LEU A 9 -1.14 -12.99 -13.38
CA LEU A 9 -2.09 -12.06 -12.73
C LEU A 9 -1.80 -11.86 -11.22
N GLY A 10 -0.99 -12.72 -10.60
CA GLY A 10 -0.54 -12.60 -9.21
C GLY A 10 0.70 -11.72 -8.99
N ASP A 11 1.47 -11.39 -10.04
CA ASP A 11 2.64 -10.52 -9.91
C ASP A 11 2.32 -9.09 -10.36
N MET A 12 1.97 -8.27 -9.38
CA MET A 12 1.62 -6.85 -9.57
C MET A 12 2.81 -5.92 -9.37
N TRP A 13 4.03 -6.43 -9.15
CA TRP A 13 5.18 -5.56 -8.86
C TRP A 13 5.54 -4.66 -10.03
N ASN A 14 5.44 -5.15 -11.26
CA ASN A 14 5.66 -4.30 -12.44
C ASN A 14 4.69 -3.12 -12.48
N ILE A 15 3.41 -3.35 -12.16
CA ILE A 15 2.38 -2.30 -12.11
C ILE A 15 2.67 -1.34 -10.95
N TRP A 16 3.01 -1.87 -9.77
CA TRP A 16 3.38 -1.06 -8.61
C TRP A 16 4.56 -0.13 -8.91
N GLU A 17 5.58 -0.61 -9.62
CA GLU A 17 6.74 0.19 -9.97
C GLU A 17 6.43 1.32 -10.95
N GLU A 18 5.42 1.16 -11.81
CA GLU A 18 4.98 2.18 -12.77
C GLU A 18 4.18 3.32 -12.12
N ILE A 19 3.77 3.21 -10.84
CA ILE A 19 3.02 4.25 -10.13
C ILE A 19 3.97 5.38 -9.70
N ASN A 20 3.85 6.53 -10.37
CA ASN A 20 4.70 7.72 -10.12
C ASN A 20 4.04 8.83 -9.29
N SER A 21 2.75 8.71 -8.94
CA SER A 21 2.05 9.66 -8.05
C SER A 21 2.47 9.45 -6.59
N ASN A 22 2.27 10.43 -5.71
CA ASN A 22 2.41 10.19 -4.25
C ASN A 22 1.45 9.06 -3.81
N ILE A 23 1.95 8.14 -2.99
CA ILE A 23 1.22 6.95 -2.57
C ILE A 23 1.10 6.92 -1.05
N PHE A 24 -0.09 6.63 -0.55
CA PHE A 24 -0.31 6.34 0.86
C PHE A 24 -0.73 4.90 1.06
N VAL A 25 0.13 4.08 1.64
CA VAL A 25 -0.11 2.66 1.88
C VAL A 25 -0.52 2.45 3.33
N ILE A 26 -1.75 1.98 3.53
CA ILE A 26 -2.30 1.71 4.87
C ILE A 26 -2.43 0.19 5.07
N ARG A 27 -1.87 -0.32 6.16
CA ARG A 27 -1.93 -1.73 6.54
C ARG A 27 -2.47 -1.89 7.96
N GLY A 28 -3.30 -2.91 8.21
CA GLY A 28 -3.53 -3.39 9.57
C GLY A 28 -2.42 -4.34 10.02
N ALA A 29 -1.87 -4.16 11.22
CA ALA A 29 -0.74 -4.95 11.73
C ALA A 29 -1.00 -6.47 11.71
N LEU A 30 -2.25 -6.87 11.93
CA LEU A 30 -2.71 -8.27 11.96
C LEU A 30 -3.17 -8.78 10.58
N SER A 31 -3.00 -7.99 9.51
CA SER A 31 -3.39 -8.38 8.15
C SER A 31 -2.60 -9.59 7.66
N GLN A 32 -3.32 -10.61 7.21
CA GLN A 32 -2.77 -11.80 6.53
C GLN A 32 -2.75 -11.66 5.00
N LEU A 33 -3.52 -10.71 4.42
CA LEU A 33 -3.55 -10.50 2.96
C LEU A 33 -2.37 -9.64 2.49
N LEU A 34 -2.14 -8.51 3.15
CA LEU A 34 -0.92 -7.74 3.01
C LEU A 34 0.00 -8.09 4.19
N SER A 35 1.05 -8.86 3.95
CA SER A 35 2.02 -9.24 4.99
C SER A 35 2.94 -8.07 5.33
N GLU A 36 3.59 -8.14 6.50
CA GLU A 36 4.61 -7.17 6.92
C GLU A 36 5.77 -7.12 5.91
N SER A 37 6.21 -8.26 5.38
CA SER A 37 7.31 -8.31 4.41
C SER A 37 6.98 -7.63 3.09
N ILE A 38 5.77 -7.84 2.56
CA ILE A 38 5.31 -7.16 1.34
C ILE A 38 5.14 -5.67 1.59
N PHE A 39 4.57 -5.29 2.74
CA PHE A 39 4.41 -3.90 3.13
C PHE A 39 5.76 -3.17 3.29
N LYS A 40 6.79 -3.83 3.85
CA LYS A 40 8.15 -3.27 3.89
C LYS A 40 8.73 -3.07 2.50
N LYS A 41 8.57 -4.03 1.61
CA LYS A 41 9.02 -3.89 0.21
C LYS A 41 8.32 -2.73 -0.51
N MET A 42 7.02 -2.54 -0.28
CA MET A 42 6.29 -1.38 -0.84
C MET A 42 6.85 -0.03 -0.38
N GLN A 43 7.41 0.04 0.84
CA GLN A 43 7.99 1.26 1.42
C GLN A 43 9.36 1.62 0.84
N GLU A 44 9.98 0.74 0.06
CA GLU A 44 11.28 1.04 -0.57
C GLU A 44 11.17 2.11 -1.67
N LYS A 45 9.95 2.40 -2.14
CA LYS A 45 9.68 3.41 -3.17
C LYS A 45 9.62 4.82 -2.54
N GLU A 46 10.35 5.77 -3.12
CA GLU A 46 10.55 7.11 -2.54
C GLU A 46 9.26 7.94 -2.39
N ASN A 47 8.28 7.72 -3.26
CA ASN A 47 6.99 8.41 -3.26
C ASN A 47 5.93 7.75 -2.35
N VAL A 48 6.33 6.85 -1.47
CA VAL A 48 5.44 6.13 -0.55
C VAL A 48 5.53 6.70 0.85
N ILE A 49 4.37 7.09 1.36
CA ILE A 49 4.12 7.27 2.79
C ILE A 49 3.34 6.04 3.26
N SER A 50 3.70 5.51 4.42
CA SER A 50 3.10 4.30 4.95
C SER A 50 2.51 4.52 6.34
N LEU A 51 1.43 3.79 6.64
CA LEU A 51 0.81 3.76 7.95
C LEU A 51 0.41 2.34 8.31
N GLU A 52 0.89 1.85 9.44
CA GLU A 52 0.47 0.59 10.02
C GLU A 52 -0.44 0.83 11.23
N ILE A 53 -1.62 0.22 11.22
CA ILE A 53 -2.64 0.35 12.26
C ILE A 53 -2.54 -0.84 13.23
N PRO A 54 -2.24 -0.63 14.52
CA PRO A 54 -2.21 -1.69 15.52
C PRO A 54 -3.55 -2.42 15.64
N ASP A 55 -3.51 -3.66 16.11
CA ASP A 55 -4.69 -4.47 16.48
C ASP A 55 -5.76 -4.61 15.37
N THR A 56 -5.38 -4.38 14.11
CA THR A 56 -6.29 -4.33 12.96
C THR A 56 -5.90 -5.35 11.91
N GLY A 57 -6.89 -6.11 11.41
CA GLY A 57 -6.71 -7.11 10.35
C GLY A 57 -6.84 -6.53 8.93
N HIS A 58 -7.35 -7.33 8.00
CA HIS A 58 -7.72 -6.84 6.67
C HIS A 58 -9.18 -6.35 6.65
N ALA A 59 -9.47 -5.10 6.30
CA ALA A 59 -8.58 -3.94 6.25
C ALA A 59 -8.97 -2.92 7.33
N PRO A 60 -8.10 -1.96 7.67
CA PRO A 60 -8.51 -0.82 8.50
C PRO A 60 -9.79 -0.17 7.98
N LEU A 61 -10.71 0.15 8.90
CA LEU A 61 -12.04 0.65 8.54
C LEU A 61 -12.03 2.11 8.10
N LEU A 62 -10.97 2.86 8.40
CA LEU A 62 -10.83 4.27 8.07
C LEU A 62 -11.93 5.14 8.68
N THR A 63 -12.29 4.83 9.94
CA THR A 63 -13.37 5.51 10.68
C THR A 63 -12.88 6.16 11.96
N SER A 64 -11.73 5.75 12.48
CA SER A 64 -11.16 6.36 13.66
C SER A 64 -10.66 7.77 13.34
N LYS A 65 -10.67 8.64 14.36
CA LYS A 65 -10.13 9.99 14.22
C LYS A 65 -8.67 9.97 13.74
N PHE A 66 -7.86 9.05 14.24
CA PHE A 66 -6.47 8.90 13.87
C PHE A 66 -6.31 8.59 12.36
N GLU A 67 -7.01 7.56 11.85
CA GLU A 67 -6.96 7.20 10.44
C GLU A 67 -7.42 8.37 9.54
N LEU A 68 -8.52 9.02 9.91
CA LEU A 68 -9.07 10.15 9.15
C LEU A 68 -8.11 11.35 9.12
N ASP A 69 -7.47 11.66 10.24
CA ASP A 69 -6.50 12.76 10.32
C ASP A 69 -5.23 12.44 9.53
N SER A 70 -4.75 11.19 9.54
CA SER A 70 -3.62 10.74 8.71
C SER A 70 -3.92 10.84 7.21
N ILE A 71 -5.13 10.43 6.78
CA ILE A 71 -5.56 10.57 5.39
C ILE A 71 -5.63 12.04 4.98
N LYS A 72 -6.20 12.91 5.83
CA LYS A 72 -6.25 14.35 5.54
C LYS A 72 -4.86 14.95 5.45
N ALA A 73 -3.94 14.57 6.34
CA ALA A 73 -2.56 15.05 6.29
C ALA A 73 -1.89 14.68 4.95
N PHE A 74 -2.06 13.44 4.49
CA PHE A 74 -1.56 13.00 3.18
C PHE A 74 -2.21 13.76 2.01
N LEU A 75 -3.52 13.99 2.04
CA LEU A 75 -4.23 14.70 0.96
C LEU A 75 -3.93 16.20 0.91
N LEU A 76 -3.50 16.79 2.03
CA LEU A 76 -3.18 18.21 2.14
C LEU A 76 -1.67 18.50 2.03
N SER A 77 -0.81 17.48 2.06
CA SER A 77 0.60 17.61 1.72
C SER A 77 0.73 17.73 0.20
N ASN A 78 0.65 18.97 -0.30
CA ASN A 78 0.92 19.34 -1.69
C ASN A 78 2.42 19.45 -1.94
#